data_AF-A0A2Y9Q3Z1-F1
#
_entry.id   AF-A0A2Y9Q3Z1-F1
#
_cell.length_a   1.000
_cell.length_b   1.000
_cell.length_c   1.000
_cell.angle_alpha   90.00
_cell.angle_beta   90.00
_cell.angle_gamma   90.00
#
_symmetry.space_group_name_H-M   'P 1'
#
loop_
_entity.id
_entity.type
_entity.pdbx_description
1 polymer ?
#
loop_
_entity_poly.entity_id
_entity_poly.type
_entity_poly.pdbx_seq_one_letter_code
_entity_poly.pdbx_strand_id
1 'polypeptide(L)'
;MLGAGLIKIRGDQCWRDLTCMDFHYETQPVPNPVAYFLHHSPWWFHRFETLSNHFLELVVPFFVFLGRQMCILHGALQILFQMVLIISGNLSFLNWLTIVPSLACFDDATLGFLFPSGPGCLKDQVLRMQEEEARGARAPRTHGSVARHTVNLALGVLVAWLSVPVVLNLLSPRQVMNSSFNPLRIVNTYGAFGSITKERTEVILQGTASPNASAPDAKWEDYEFKCKPGDLKRRPCLISPYHHRLDWLMWFAAFQTYEHNEWIIHLAGKLLANDAQALSLLALNPFAGRAPPRWVRGEHYRYKFSRPGGTHAAEGKWWIRKRLGPYFPPLSFQDLKGYFRSREWPYPKPE
;
A
#
# COMPACT_ATOMS: atom_id res chain seq x y z
N MET A 1 10.41 -7.36 6.55
CA MET A 1 9.76 -8.67 6.39
C MET A 1 9.39 -9.28 7.73
N LEU A 2 10.35 -9.57 8.62
CA LEU A 2 10.07 -10.12 9.95
C LEU A 2 8.96 -9.39 10.73
N GLY A 3 9.00 -8.06 10.77
CA GLY A 3 7.94 -7.28 11.41
C GLY A 3 6.55 -7.48 10.80
N ALA A 4 6.44 -7.60 9.47
CA ALA A 4 5.17 -7.90 8.81
C ALA A 4 4.64 -9.30 9.19
N GLY A 5 5.51 -10.31 9.24
CA GLY A 5 5.10 -11.64 9.68
C GLY A 5 4.64 -11.68 11.14
N LEU A 6 5.39 -11.01 12.02
CA LEU A 6 5.07 -10.96 13.46
C LEU A 6 3.75 -10.24 13.73
N ILE A 7 3.48 -9.13 13.05
CA ILE A 7 2.21 -8.42 13.24
C ILE A 7 1.02 -9.23 12.69
N LYS A 8 1.19 -10.01 11.63
CA LYS A 8 0.13 -10.89 11.09
C LYS A 8 -0.24 -11.99 12.08
N ILE A 9 0.75 -12.75 12.57
CA ILE A 9 0.48 -13.81 13.56
C ILE A 9 -0.13 -13.24 14.84
N ARG A 10 0.26 -12.05 15.28
CA ARG A 10 -0.20 -11.47 16.54
C ARG A 10 -1.46 -10.61 16.40
N GLY A 11 -1.79 -10.15 15.19
CA GLY A 11 -2.79 -9.11 14.95
C GLY A 11 -4.21 -9.64 14.75
N ASP A 12 -4.40 -10.68 13.95
CA ASP A 12 -5.73 -11.20 13.59
C ASP A 12 -5.75 -12.72 13.59
N GLN A 13 -6.87 -13.29 14.02
CA GLN A 13 -7.07 -14.73 14.07
C GLN A 13 -7.08 -15.34 12.65
N CYS A 14 -7.54 -14.61 11.63
CA CYS A 14 -7.56 -15.15 10.25
C CYS A 14 -6.18 -15.56 9.74
N TRP A 15 -5.09 -14.96 10.27
CA TRP A 15 -3.73 -15.30 9.85
C TRP A 15 -3.34 -16.67 10.39
N ARG A 16 -3.75 -16.99 11.62
CA ARG A 16 -3.53 -18.29 12.25
C ARG A 16 -4.42 -19.38 11.65
N ASP A 17 -5.65 -19.01 11.28
CA ASP A 17 -6.61 -19.92 10.63
C ASP A 17 -6.35 -20.08 9.12
N LEU A 18 -5.36 -19.37 8.56
CA LEU A 18 -4.96 -19.36 7.15
C LEU A 18 -6.04 -18.84 6.17
N THR A 19 -7.01 -18.06 6.65
CA THR A 19 -8.17 -17.58 5.88
C THR A 19 -8.10 -16.10 5.48
N CYS A 20 -7.09 -15.35 5.90
CA CYS A 20 -7.04 -13.91 5.58
C CYS A 20 -7.05 -13.62 4.07
N MET A 21 -6.46 -14.49 3.25
CA MET A 21 -6.41 -14.30 1.80
C MET A 21 -7.77 -14.46 1.11
N ASP A 22 -8.75 -15.10 1.78
CA ASP A 22 -10.14 -15.19 1.29
C ASP A 22 -10.79 -13.79 1.17
N PHE A 23 -10.31 -12.82 1.96
CA PHE A 23 -10.86 -11.46 1.99
C PHE A 23 -9.91 -10.42 1.40
N HIS A 24 -8.59 -10.66 1.49
CA HIS A 24 -7.58 -9.65 1.26
C HIS A 24 -7.68 -9.01 -0.13
N TYR A 25 -7.77 -9.80 -1.20
CA TYR A 25 -7.76 -9.29 -2.58
C TYR A 25 -8.90 -8.31 -2.88
N GLU A 26 -10.10 -8.55 -2.35
CA GLU A 26 -11.24 -7.65 -2.51
C GLU A 26 -11.13 -6.41 -1.63
N THR A 27 -10.61 -6.55 -0.42
CA THR A 27 -10.63 -5.50 0.61
C THR A 27 -9.38 -4.61 0.65
N GLN A 28 -8.34 -4.94 -0.13
CA GLN A 28 -7.15 -4.11 -0.34
C GLN A 28 -7.48 -2.64 -0.64
N PRO A 29 -6.62 -1.67 -0.27
CA PRO A 29 -6.89 -0.24 -0.49
C PRO A 29 -7.33 0.10 -1.91
N VAL A 30 -6.48 -0.26 -2.89
CA VAL A 30 -6.76 -0.10 -4.31
C VAL A 30 -6.42 -1.43 -5.00
N PRO A 31 -7.39 -2.33 -5.18
CA PRO A 31 -7.13 -3.59 -5.86
C PRO A 31 -6.83 -3.34 -7.33
N ASN A 32 -6.14 -4.30 -7.96
CA ASN A 32 -5.82 -4.26 -9.37
C ASN A 32 -6.60 -5.35 -10.14
N PRO A 33 -6.50 -5.43 -11.49
CA PRO A 33 -7.20 -6.46 -12.25
C PRO A 33 -6.82 -7.89 -11.87
N VAL A 34 -5.58 -8.13 -11.43
CA VAL A 34 -5.11 -9.45 -11.03
C VAL A 34 -5.76 -9.86 -9.72
N ALA A 35 -5.88 -8.94 -8.76
CA ALA A 35 -6.58 -9.16 -7.49
C ALA A 35 -8.03 -9.64 -7.70
N TYR A 36 -8.72 -9.11 -8.70
CA TYR A 36 -10.06 -9.57 -9.08
C TYR A 36 -10.08 -11.07 -9.39
N PHE A 37 -9.15 -11.56 -10.21
CA PHE A 37 -9.09 -12.98 -10.55
C PHE A 37 -8.58 -13.84 -9.39
N LEU A 38 -7.56 -13.37 -8.67
CA LEU A 38 -7.00 -14.08 -7.53
C LEU A 38 -8.03 -14.27 -6.42
N HIS A 39 -8.90 -13.28 -6.15
CA HIS A 39 -9.97 -13.39 -5.16
C HIS A 39 -10.92 -14.58 -5.38
N HIS A 40 -11.12 -15.00 -6.62
CA HIS A 40 -12.00 -16.13 -6.95
C HIS A 40 -11.26 -17.48 -7.01
N SER A 41 -10.02 -17.52 -6.55
CA SER A 41 -9.23 -18.75 -6.50
C SER A 41 -9.79 -19.70 -5.42
N PRO A 42 -9.54 -21.01 -5.52
CA PRO A 42 -10.05 -21.96 -4.53
C PRO A 42 -9.47 -21.72 -3.13
N TRP A 43 -10.23 -22.06 -2.08
CA TRP A 43 -9.83 -21.89 -0.68
C TRP A 43 -8.47 -22.50 -0.34
N TRP A 44 -8.10 -23.62 -0.95
CA TRP A 44 -6.82 -24.29 -0.69
C TRP A 44 -5.63 -23.46 -1.20
N PHE A 45 -5.83 -22.70 -2.28
CA PHE A 45 -4.83 -21.79 -2.82
C PHE A 45 -4.59 -20.63 -1.84
N HIS A 46 -5.65 -20.04 -1.30
CA HIS A 46 -5.56 -18.97 -0.30
C HIS A 46 -4.90 -19.40 1.01
N ARG A 47 -5.14 -20.64 1.46
CA ARG A 47 -4.41 -21.21 2.62
C ARG A 47 -2.93 -21.39 2.31
N PHE A 48 -2.60 -21.90 1.13
CA PHE A 48 -1.21 -22.04 0.69
C PHE A 48 -0.50 -20.68 0.57
N GLU A 49 -1.16 -19.66 0.03
CA GLU A 49 -0.65 -18.29 -0.01
C GLU A 49 -0.37 -17.76 1.39
N THR A 50 -1.29 -17.96 2.33
CA THR A 50 -1.13 -17.50 3.72
C THR A 50 0.05 -18.19 4.40
N LEU A 51 0.19 -19.51 4.23
CA LEU A 51 1.31 -20.27 4.75
C LEU A 51 2.64 -19.83 4.13
N SER A 52 2.66 -19.61 2.81
CA SER A 52 3.83 -19.11 2.08
C SER A 52 4.25 -17.74 2.59
N ASN A 53 3.29 -16.85 2.85
CA ASN A 53 3.52 -15.54 3.45
C ASN A 53 4.19 -15.67 4.83
N HIS A 54 3.72 -16.59 5.67
CA HIS A 54 4.34 -16.86 6.97
C HIS A 54 5.77 -17.37 6.83
N PHE A 55 6.02 -18.31 5.93
CA PHE A 55 7.36 -18.84 5.68
C PHE A 55 8.32 -17.74 5.18
N LEU A 56 7.90 -16.97 4.16
CA LEU A 56 8.70 -15.92 3.54
C LEU A 56 8.98 -14.74 4.47
N GLU A 57 8.07 -14.43 5.38
CA GLU A 57 8.23 -13.30 6.30
C GLU A 57 8.87 -13.68 7.64
N LEU A 58 8.72 -14.91 8.12
CA LEU A 58 9.20 -15.32 9.44
C LEU A 58 10.39 -16.27 9.41
N VAL A 59 10.53 -17.11 8.38
CA VAL A 59 11.62 -18.10 8.32
C VAL A 59 12.73 -17.64 7.41
N VAL A 60 12.38 -17.24 6.18
CA VAL A 60 13.35 -16.85 5.15
C VAL A 60 14.29 -15.73 5.59
N PRO A 61 13.90 -14.69 6.35
CA PRO A 61 14.84 -13.65 6.80
C PRO A 61 16.06 -14.18 7.55
N PHE A 62 15.95 -15.34 8.22
CA PHE A 62 17.07 -15.93 8.95
C PHE A 62 18.09 -16.61 8.04
N PHE A 63 17.77 -16.87 6.78
CA PHE A 63 18.69 -17.46 5.80
C PHE A 63 19.89 -16.56 5.51
N VAL A 64 19.78 -15.24 5.77
CA VAL A 64 20.91 -14.28 5.69
C VAL A 64 22.08 -14.71 6.58
N PHE A 65 21.81 -15.41 7.69
CA PHE A 65 22.83 -15.87 8.64
C PHE A 65 23.37 -17.27 8.34
N LEU A 66 22.82 -17.99 7.36
CA LEU A 66 23.13 -19.41 7.09
C LEU A 66 24.16 -19.61 5.96
N GLY A 67 25.06 -18.64 5.78
CA GLY A 67 26.13 -18.68 4.79
C GLY A 67 25.72 -18.21 3.39
N ARG A 68 26.66 -18.29 2.44
CA ARG A 68 26.56 -17.67 1.11
C ARG A 68 25.34 -18.13 0.32
N GLN A 69 25.15 -19.45 0.17
CA GLN A 69 24.07 -20.01 -0.65
C GLN A 69 22.69 -19.64 -0.12
N MET A 70 22.52 -19.68 1.20
CA MET A 70 21.25 -19.34 1.85
C MET A 70 20.97 -17.83 1.81
N CYS A 71 22.00 -16.98 1.88
CA CYS A 71 21.83 -15.54 1.68
C CYS A 71 21.35 -15.21 0.27
N ILE A 72 21.92 -15.84 -0.77
CA ILE A 72 21.45 -15.69 -2.15
C ILE A 72 20.00 -16.18 -2.28
N LEU A 73 19.68 -17.34 -1.70
CA LEU A 73 18.31 -17.87 -1.70
C LEU A 73 17.33 -16.92 -0.99
N HIS A 74 17.72 -16.31 0.13
CA HIS A 74 16.94 -15.25 0.80
C HIS A 74 16.64 -14.11 -0.16
N GLY A 75 17.67 -13.54 -0.79
CA GLY A 75 17.53 -12.42 -1.73
C GLY A 75 16.55 -12.76 -2.85
N ALA A 76 16.71 -13.94 -3.47
CA ALA A 76 15.85 -14.39 -4.56
C ALA A 76 14.40 -14.59 -4.12
N LEU A 77 14.17 -15.27 -2.99
CA LEU A 77 12.84 -15.51 -2.44
C LEU A 77 12.14 -14.21 -2.04
N GLN A 78 12.86 -13.26 -1.42
CA GLN A 78 12.29 -11.96 -1.06
C GLN A 78 11.93 -11.13 -2.29
N ILE A 79 12.79 -11.08 -3.31
CA ILE A 79 12.48 -10.39 -4.57
C ILE A 79 11.26 -11.01 -5.23
N LEU A 80 11.22 -12.34 -5.38
CA LEU A 80 10.08 -13.05 -5.94
C LEU A 80 8.79 -12.73 -5.16
N PHE A 81 8.85 -12.78 -3.83
CA PHE A 81 7.72 -12.45 -2.98
C PHE A 81 7.22 -11.02 -3.20
N GLN A 82 8.12 -10.03 -3.25
CA GLN A 82 7.74 -8.64 -3.54
C GLN A 82 7.15 -8.48 -4.94
N MET A 83 7.68 -9.18 -5.96
CA MET A 83 7.14 -9.15 -7.32
C MET A 83 5.72 -9.72 -7.38
N VAL A 84 5.45 -10.82 -6.67
CA VAL A 84 4.09 -11.38 -6.56
C VAL A 84 3.14 -10.36 -5.92
N LEU A 85 3.55 -9.68 -4.84
CA LEU A 85 2.74 -8.64 -4.20
C LEU A 85 2.49 -7.41 -5.10
N ILE A 86 3.47 -7.03 -5.92
CA ILE A 86 3.33 -5.94 -6.91
C ILE A 86 2.33 -6.33 -8.01
N ILE A 87 2.39 -7.58 -8.47
CA ILE A 87 1.48 -8.09 -9.50
C ILE A 87 0.06 -8.26 -8.96
N SER A 88 -0.08 -8.64 -7.69
CA SER A 88 -1.37 -8.99 -7.09
C SER A 88 -2.11 -7.83 -6.40
N GLY A 89 -1.51 -6.65 -6.29
CA GLY A 89 -2.18 -5.47 -5.72
C GLY A 89 -1.42 -4.15 -5.95
N ASN A 90 -2.04 -3.01 -5.62
CA ASN A 90 -1.38 -1.70 -5.68
C ASN A 90 -0.94 -1.25 -4.27
N LEU A 91 0.26 -1.64 -3.86
CA LEU A 91 0.86 -1.31 -2.56
C LEU A 91 1.90 -0.16 -2.66
N SER A 92 1.83 0.62 -3.74
CA SER A 92 2.75 1.72 -4.04
C SER A 92 4.24 1.32 -3.95
N PHE A 93 5.10 2.20 -3.44
CA PHE A 93 6.54 2.02 -3.37
C PHE A 93 7.00 1.01 -2.31
N LEU A 94 6.12 0.54 -1.43
CA LEU A 94 6.52 -0.30 -0.29
C LEU A 94 7.27 -1.57 -0.73
N ASN A 95 6.74 -2.29 -1.72
CA ASN A 95 7.36 -3.52 -2.21
C ASN A 95 8.67 -3.23 -2.96
N TRP A 96 8.70 -2.16 -3.75
CA TRP A 96 9.89 -1.72 -4.48
C TRP A 96 11.04 -1.36 -3.53
N LEU A 97 10.75 -0.60 -2.48
CA LEU A 97 11.72 -0.27 -1.43
C LEU A 97 12.18 -1.50 -0.65
N THR A 98 11.34 -2.53 -0.55
CA THR A 98 11.68 -3.80 0.09
C THR A 98 12.59 -4.67 -0.78
N ILE A 99 12.52 -4.55 -2.10
CA ILE A 99 13.42 -5.24 -3.05
C ILE A 99 14.86 -4.73 -2.89
N VAL A 100 15.06 -3.43 -2.70
CA VAL A 100 16.39 -2.79 -2.64
C VAL A 100 17.37 -3.51 -1.69
N PRO A 101 17.06 -3.73 -0.40
CA PRO A 101 17.98 -4.44 0.50
C PRO A 101 18.20 -5.91 0.11
N SER A 102 17.25 -6.53 -0.60
CA SER A 102 17.39 -7.92 -1.06
C SER A 102 18.42 -8.04 -2.20
N LEU A 103 18.68 -6.96 -2.95
CA LEU A 103 19.74 -6.93 -3.96
C LEU A 103 21.14 -7.05 -3.34
N ALA A 104 21.32 -6.63 -2.10
CA ALA A 104 22.60 -6.75 -1.38
C ALA A 104 22.95 -8.20 -0.98
N CYS A 105 22.02 -9.15 -1.18
CA CYS A 105 22.27 -10.57 -0.92
C CYS A 105 23.02 -11.29 -2.06
N PHE A 106 23.19 -10.65 -3.21
CA PHE A 106 23.86 -11.24 -4.38
C PHE A 106 25.28 -10.71 -4.48
N ASP A 107 26.25 -11.62 -4.64
CA ASP A 107 27.64 -11.28 -4.91
C ASP A 107 27.92 -11.10 -6.40
N ASP A 108 29.08 -10.54 -6.74
CA ASP A 108 29.50 -10.31 -8.12
C ASP A 108 29.54 -11.61 -8.95
N ALA A 109 29.88 -12.73 -8.31
CA ALA A 109 29.88 -14.03 -8.95
C ALA A 109 28.46 -14.45 -9.37
N THR A 110 27.46 -14.19 -8.53
CA THR A 110 26.06 -14.50 -8.82
C THR A 110 25.47 -13.59 -9.89
N LEU A 111 25.85 -12.30 -9.89
CA LEU A 111 25.40 -11.34 -10.90
C LEU A 111 26.25 -11.34 -12.17
N GLY A 112 27.32 -12.13 -12.22
CA GLY A 112 28.28 -12.17 -13.33
C GLY A 112 27.71 -12.61 -14.68
N PHE A 113 26.47 -13.12 -14.73
CA PHE A 113 25.76 -13.41 -15.99
C PHE A 113 25.17 -12.15 -16.65
N LEU A 114 24.96 -11.07 -15.89
CA LEU A 114 24.42 -9.79 -16.40
C LEU A 114 25.48 -8.98 -17.17
N PHE A 115 26.74 -9.37 -17.07
CA PHE A 115 27.87 -8.65 -17.66
C PHE A 115 28.50 -9.45 -18.83
N PRO A 116 28.96 -8.77 -19.90
CA PRO A 116 29.58 -9.42 -21.04
C PRO A 116 30.77 -10.30 -20.64
N SER A 117 30.86 -11.48 -21.25
CA SER A 117 31.98 -12.40 -21.07
C SER A 117 32.95 -12.23 -22.25
N GLY A 118 34.18 -11.80 -21.98
CA GLY A 118 35.21 -11.59 -22.99
C GLY A 118 36.54 -11.15 -22.35
N PRO A 119 37.69 -11.36 -23.02
CA PRO A 119 38.99 -10.91 -22.52
C PRO A 119 38.99 -9.40 -22.32
N GLY A 120 39.33 -8.94 -21.11
CA GLY A 120 39.35 -7.52 -20.76
C GLY A 120 37.99 -6.88 -20.41
N CYS A 121 36.89 -7.63 -20.47
CA CYS A 121 35.60 -7.16 -19.96
C CYS A 121 35.56 -7.15 -18.42
N LEU A 122 34.60 -6.42 -17.83
CA LEU A 122 34.42 -6.28 -16.38
C LEU A 122 34.44 -7.63 -15.64
N LYS A 123 33.78 -8.64 -16.20
CA LYS A 123 33.72 -9.99 -15.63
C LYS A 123 35.09 -10.67 -15.56
N ASP A 124 35.92 -10.57 -16.60
CA ASP A 124 37.29 -11.11 -16.63
C ASP A 124 38.19 -10.38 -15.62
N GLN A 125 38.03 -9.05 -15.51
CA GLN A 125 38.76 -8.24 -14.54
C GLN A 125 38.44 -8.62 -13.08
N VAL A 126 37.14 -8.76 -12.74
CA VAL A 126 36.71 -9.13 -11.38
C VAL A 126 37.16 -10.54 -11.02
N LEU A 127 37.05 -11.51 -11.94
CA LEU A 127 37.51 -12.88 -11.70
C LEU A 127 39.03 -12.93 -11.43
N ARG A 128 39.83 -12.17 -12.19
CA ARG A 128 41.27 -12.05 -11.93
C ARG A 128 41.58 -11.46 -10.55
N MET A 129 40.88 -10.40 -10.15
CA MET A 129 41.05 -9.81 -8.81
C MET A 129 40.71 -10.83 -7.71
N GLN A 130 39.64 -11.62 -7.89
CA GLN A 130 39.24 -12.66 -6.94
C GLN A 130 40.26 -13.80 -6.87
N GLU A 131 40.83 -14.23 -8.01
CA GLU A 131 41.89 -15.24 -8.06
C GLU A 131 43.19 -14.73 -7.41
N GLU A 132 43.56 -13.48 -7.63
CA GLU A 132 44.73 -12.84 -7.00
C GLU A 132 44.54 -12.73 -5.46
N GLU A 133 43.36 -12.33 -4.99
CA GLU A 133 43.02 -12.33 -3.57
C GLU A 133 43.05 -13.75 -2.97
N ALA A 134 42.51 -14.74 -3.67
CA ALA A 134 42.53 -16.14 -3.24
C ALA A 134 43.96 -16.70 -3.14
N ARG A 135 44.89 -16.21 -3.95
CA ARG A 135 46.33 -16.52 -3.88
C ARG A 135 47.07 -15.74 -2.79
N GLY A 136 46.37 -14.93 -2.00
CA GLY A 136 46.93 -14.21 -0.86
C GLY A 136 47.55 -12.85 -1.20
N ALA A 137 47.39 -12.35 -2.43
CA ALA A 137 47.80 -11.01 -2.80
C ALA A 137 46.84 -9.98 -2.18
N ARG A 138 47.13 -9.55 -0.95
CA ARG A 138 46.41 -8.42 -0.33
C ARG A 138 46.94 -7.11 -0.88
N ALA A 139 46.06 -6.31 -1.48
CA ALA A 139 46.39 -4.93 -1.80
C ALA A 139 46.86 -4.18 -0.53
N PRO A 140 47.85 -3.27 -0.62
CA PRO A 140 48.33 -2.50 0.52
C PRO A 140 47.18 -1.67 1.12
N ARG A 141 47.09 -1.67 2.46
CA ARG A 141 46.09 -0.87 3.19
C ARG A 141 46.38 0.61 3.00
N THR A 142 45.66 1.25 2.09
CA THR A 142 45.69 2.71 1.94
C THR A 142 44.97 3.39 3.11
N HIS A 143 45.35 4.63 3.44
CA HIS A 143 44.64 5.44 4.46
C HIS A 143 43.13 5.51 4.19
N GLY A 144 42.73 5.64 2.92
CA GLY A 144 41.31 5.63 2.52
C GLY A 144 40.60 4.30 2.80
N SER A 145 41.29 3.17 2.62
CA SER A 145 40.74 1.84 2.94
C SER A 145 40.50 1.67 4.44
N VAL A 146 41.45 2.11 5.27
CA VAL A 146 41.32 2.08 6.74
C VAL A 146 40.18 3.00 7.19
N ALA A 147 40.14 4.24 6.72
CA ALA A 147 39.07 5.18 7.06
C ALA A 147 37.68 4.63 6.71
N ARG A 148 37.51 4.08 5.51
CA ARG A 148 36.24 3.46 5.09
C ARG A 148 35.87 2.26 5.96
N HIS A 149 36.83 1.41 6.31
CA HIS A 149 36.58 0.28 7.19
C HIS A 149 36.16 0.73 8.59
N THR A 150 36.83 1.74 9.16
CA THR A 150 36.49 2.34 10.44
C THR A 150 35.08 2.93 10.42
N VAL A 151 34.72 3.69 9.38
CA VAL A 151 33.38 4.26 9.23
C VAL A 151 32.31 3.17 9.13
N ASN A 152 32.54 2.13 8.32
CA ASN A 152 31.60 1.02 8.18
C ASN A 152 31.41 0.25 9.50
N LEU A 153 32.50 0.03 10.25
CA LEU A 153 32.44 -0.61 11.56
C LEU A 153 31.68 0.26 12.57
N ALA A 154 31.99 1.55 12.63
CA ALA A 154 31.31 2.49 13.52
C ALA A 154 29.80 2.58 13.20
N LEU A 155 29.44 2.64 11.92
CA LEU A 155 28.05 2.60 11.47
C LEU A 155 27.37 1.29 11.87
N GLY A 156 28.03 0.15 11.68
CA GLY A 156 27.52 -1.16 12.08
C GLY A 156 27.25 -1.26 13.59
N VAL A 157 28.20 -0.78 14.40
CA VAL A 157 28.05 -0.72 15.87
C VAL A 157 26.90 0.20 16.27
N LEU A 158 26.79 1.38 15.65
CA LEU A 158 25.69 2.32 15.91
C LEU A 158 24.33 1.69 15.57
N VAL A 159 24.19 1.07 14.40
CA VAL A 159 22.93 0.42 13.98
C VAL A 159 22.59 -0.75 14.91
N ALA A 160 23.57 -1.56 15.30
CA ALA A 160 23.37 -2.67 16.24
C ALA A 160 22.88 -2.16 17.60
N TRP A 161 23.50 -1.10 18.13
CA TRP A 161 23.09 -0.48 19.38
C TRP A 161 21.67 0.11 19.30
N LEU A 162 21.36 0.86 18.23
CA LEU A 162 20.02 1.41 18.01
C LEU A 162 18.95 0.33 17.76
N SER A 163 19.35 -0.87 17.34
CA SER A 163 18.44 -2.00 17.12
C SER A 163 18.05 -2.72 18.41
N VAL A 164 18.79 -2.57 19.52
CA VAL A 164 18.48 -3.23 20.80
C VAL A 164 17.03 -2.99 21.27
N PRO A 165 16.53 -1.74 21.41
CA PRO A 165 15.14 -1.52 21.83
C PRO A 165 14.12 -2.07 20.84
N VAL A 166 14.44 -2.06 19.54
CA VAL A 166 13.57 -2.59 18.48
C VAL A 166 13.45 -4.10 18.60
N VAL A 167 14.57 -4.82 18.77
CA VAL A 167 14.59 -6.28 18.93
C VAL A 167 13.89 -6.68 20.23
N LEU A 168 14.16 -5.99 21.34
CA LEU A 168 13.46 -6.24 22.61
C LEU A 168 11.94 -6.06 22.47
N ASN A 169 11.50 -5.05 21.72
CA ASN A 169 10.09 -4.85 21.42
C ASN A 169 9.49 -5.98 20.53
N LEU A 170 10.21 -6.44 19.50
CA LEU A 170 9.73 -7.54 18.65
C LEU A 170 9.62 -8.87 19.42
N LEU A 171 10.52 -9.11 20.36
CA LEU A 171 10.50 -10.29 21.23
C LEU A 171 9.44 -10.16 22.35
N SER A 172 9.05 -8.94 22.71
CA SER A 172 8.02 -8.70 23.72
C SER A 172 6.66 -9.26 23.31
N PRO A 173 5.89 -9.88 24.22
CA PRO A 173 4.49 -10.27 23.98
C PRO A 173 3.60 -9.08 23.64
N ARG A 174 3.93 -7.88 24.14
CA ARG A 174 3.22 -6.62 23.90
C ARG A 174 3.93 -5.76 22.85
N GLN A 175 4.36 -6.38 21.76
CA GLN A 175 5.07 -5.65 20.70
C GLN A 175 4.26 -4.44 20.22
N VAL A 176 4.95 -3.32 20.00
CA VAL A 176 4.39 -2.13 19.38
C VAL A 176 4.98 -2.00 17.98
N MET A 177 4.10 -1.92 16.97
CA MET A 177 4.47 -1.84 15.56
C MET A 177 4.28 -0.43 15.03
N ASN A 178 4.95 -0.11 13.91
CA ASN A 178 4.89 1.20 13.27
C ASN A 178 5.31 2.33 14.22
N SER A 179 6.33 2.06 15.05
CA SER A 179 6.79 2.96 16.12
C SER A 179 8.29 3.19 16.05
N SER A 180 8.70 4.37 16.51
CA SER A 180 10.09 4.76 16.62
C SER A 180 10.55 4.74 18.07
N PHE A 181 11.79 4.31 18.29
CA PHE A 181 12.38 4.14 19.63
C PHE A 181 13.52 5.13 19.91
N ASN A 182 13.80 6.03 18.95
CA ASN A 182 14.86 7.02 19.06
C ASN A 182 14.45 8.33 18.35
N PRO A 183 14.96 9.50 18.77
CA PRO A 183 14.59 10.79 18.19
C PRO A 183 14.91 10.92 16.69
N LEU A 184 15.98 10.24 16.23
CA LEU A 184 16.47 10.30 14.85
C LEU A 184 15.71 9.38 13.89
N ARG A 185 14.84 8.50 14.42
CA ARG A 185 14.02 7.53 13.68
C ARG A 185 14.82 6.66 12.69
N ILE A 186 16.06 6.31 13.03
CA ILE A 186 16.96 5.55 12.14
C ILE A 186 16.54 4.08 12.05
N VAL A 187 16.24 3.45 13.20
CA VAL A 187 15.74 2.07 13.29
C VAL A 187 14.38 2.08 13.99
N ASN A 188 13.40 1.39 13.41
CA ASN A 188 12.00 1.41 13.82
C ASN A 188 11.37 0.02 13.64
N THR A 189 10.20 -0.21 14.24
CA THR A 189 9.35 -1.35 13.87
C THR A 189 8.39 -0.94 12.76
N TYR A 190 8.22 -1.81 11.76
CA TYR A 190 7.21 -1.64 10.72
C TYR A 190 6.48 -2.95 10.49
N GLY A 191 5.16 -2.87 10.33
CA GLY A 191 4.29 -4.00 10.05
C GLY A 191 3.06 -3.55 9.28
N ALA A 192 2.76 -4.23 8.18
CA ALA A 192 1.59 -3.97 7.35
C ALA A 192 0.61 -5.13 7.45
N PHE A 193 -0.69 -4.82 7.34
CA PHE A 193 -1.77 -5.81 7.26
C PHE A 193 -1.84 -6.80 8.44
N GLY A 194 -1.59 -6.31 9.67
CA GLY A 194 -1.77 -7.11 10.88
C GLY A 194 -3.21 -7.61 11.08
N SER A 195 -4.19 -6.83 10.59
CA SER A 195 -5.60 -7.18 10.56
C SER A 195 -6.17 -6.97 9.16
N ILE A 196 -7.13 -7.80 8.78
CA ILE A 196 -7.74 -7.78 7.44
C ILE A 196 -9.24 -7.52 7.56
N THR A 197 -9.72 -6.52 6.83
CA THR A 197 -11.16 -6.27 6.74
C THR A 197 -11.83 -7.39 5.96
N LYS A 198 -13.00 -7.84 6.42
CA LYS A 198 -13.77 -8.92 5.76
C LYS A 198 -14.80 -8.42 4.74
N GLU A 199 -15.10 -7.13 4.78
CA GLU A 199 -16.03 -6.49 3.86
C GLU A 199 -15.42 -5.22 3.28
N ARG A 200 -15.57 -5.02 1.97
CA ARG A 200 -15.21 -3.75 1.34
C ARG A 200 -16.37 -2.77 1.47
N THR A 201 -16.16 -1.70 2.22
CA THR A 201 -17.10 -0.57 2.23
C THR A 201 -16.45 0.64 1.60
N GLU A 202 -17.27 1.50 1.01
CA GLU A 202 -16.82 2.64 0.22
C GLU A 202 -17.74 3.83 0.45
N VAL A 203 -17.13 5.00 0.64
CA VAL A 203 -17.85 6.28 0.63
C VAL A 203 -17.86 6.81 -0.80
N ILE A 204 -19.05 7.11 -1.31
CA ILE A 204 -19.29 7.71 -2.62
C ILE A 204 -19.78 9.15 -2.39
N LEU A 205 -19.04 10.12 -2.93
CA LEU A 205 -19.43 11.52 -2.88
C LEU A 205 -20.40 11.78 -4.03
N GLN A 206 -21.53 12.41 -3.72
CA GLN A 206 -22.56 12.73 -4.71
C GLN A 206 -22.91 14.20 -4.66
N GLY A 207 -23.18 14.79 -5.82
CA GLY A 207 -23.73 16.15 -5.92
C GLY A 207 -25.12 16.14 -6.56
N THR A 208 -25.92 17.16 -6.26
CA THR A 208 -27.17 17.43 -6.99
C THR A 208 -27.35 18.93 -7.24
N ALA A 209 -27.88 19.27 -8.42
CA ALA A 209 -28.33 20.62 -8.74
C ALA A 209 -29.76 20.91 -8.24
N SER A 210 -30.45 19.92 -7.67
CA SER A 210 -31.83 20.05 -7.22
C SER A 210 -31.97 21.14 -6.15
N PRO A 211 -33.03 21.96 -6.19
CA PRO A 211 -33.25 22.99 -5.18
C PRO A 211 -33.50 22.39 -3.79
N ASN A 212 -34.18 21.25 -3.73
CA ASN A 212 -34.46 20.51 -2.50
C ASN A 212 -33.74 19.15 -2.52
N ALA A 213 -32.82 18.93 -1.59
CA ALA A 213 -32.05 17.69 -1.46
C ALA A 213 -32.91 16.46 -1.07
N SER A 214 -34.03 16.69 -0.41
CA SER A 214 -34.94 15.64 0.06
C SER A 214 -36.07 15.32 -0.93
N ALA A 215 -36.11 16.00 -2.09
CA ALA A 215 -37.12 15.74 -3.09
C ALA A 215 -36.95 14.30 -3.65
N PRO A 216 -38.05 13.51 -3.80
CA PRO A 216 -37.97 12.13 -4.28
C PRO A 216 -37.37 11.98 -5.69
N ASP A 217 -37.52 13.01 -6.51
CA ASP A 217 -37.01 13.12 -7.88
C ASP A 217 -35.62 13.78 -7.97
N ALA A 218 -35.01 14.13 -6.83
CA ALA A 218 -33.67 14.70 -6.80
C ALA A 218 -32.64 13.73 -7.40
N LYS A 219 -32.05 14.13 -8.53
CA LYS A 219 -31.02 13.35 -9.20
C LYS A 219 -29.67 13.61 -8.54
N TRP A 220 -29.09 12.58 -7.95
CA TRP A 220 -27.76 12.59 -7.36
C TRP A 220 -26.77 11.93 -8.31
N GLU A 221 -25.68 12.64 -8.61
CA GLU A 221 -24.65 12.20 -9.55
C GLU A 221 -23.35 11.92 -8.79
N ASP A 222 -22.71 10.77 -9.08
CA ASP A 222 -21.51 10.29 -8.39
C ASP A 222 -20.26 11.06 -8.89
N TYR A 223 -19.43 11.52 -7.95
CA TYR A 223 -18.06 11.89 -8.25
C TYR A 223 -17.18 10.64 -8.31
N GLU A 224 -16.37 10.51 -9.35
CA GLU A 224 -15.49 9.34 -9.51
C GLU A 224 -14.04 9.69 -9.16
N PHE A 225 -13.42 8.86 -8.32
CA PHE A 225 -12.00 8.93 -7.98
C PHE A 225 -11.15 8.23 -9.04
N LYS A 226 -9.83 8.41 -9.05
CA LYS A 226 -8.98 7.92 -10.16
C LYS A 226 -8.86 6.40 -10.24
N CYS A 227 -8.74 5.73 -9.10
CA CYS A 227 -8.52 4.28 -9.05
C CYS A 227 -9.37 3.56 -8.00
N LYS A 228 -9.79 4.24 -6.94
CA LYS A 228 -10.70 3.70 -5.92
C LYS A 228 -12.00 3.17 -6.56
N PRO A 229 -12.59 2.06 -6.11
CA PRO A 229 -13.87 1.59 -6.61
C PRO A 229 -14.98 2.64 -6.48
N GLY A 230 -15.75 2.78 -7.57
CA GLY A 230 -16.82 3.74 -7.78
C GLY A 230 -17.81 3.15 -8.78
N ASP A 231 -17.71 3.55 -10.05
CA ASP A 231 -18.47 2.93 -11.15
C ASP A 231 -18.31 1.39 -11.19
N LEU A 232 -19.45 0.71 -11.27
CA LEU A 232 -19.56 -0.75 -11.29
C LEU A 232 -18.92 -1.40 -12.51
N LYS A 233 -18.88 -0.68 -13.64
CA LYS A 233 -18.29 -1.17 -14.90
C LYS A 233 -16.81 -0.84 -15.02
N ARG A 234 -16.27 -0.03 -14.10
CA ARG A 234 -14.85 0.33 -14.14
C ARG A 234 -13.97 -0.81 -13.67
N ARG A 235 -13.09 -1.25 -14.57
CA ARG A 235 -12.03 -2.20 -14.24
C ARG A 235 -11.09 -1.60 -13.18
N PRO A 236 -10.67 -2.37 -12.15
CA PRO A 236 -9.65 -1.92 -11.21
C PRO A 236 -8.37 -1.45 -11.92
N CYS A 237 -7.67 -0.46 -11.35
CA CYS A 237 -6.52 0.16 -12.01
C CYS A 237 -5.20 -0.56 -11.71
N LEU A 238 -4.24 -0.42 -12.61
CA LEU A 238 -2.84 -0.79 -12.37
C LEU A 238 -2.02 0.50 -12.26
N ILE A 239 -1.54 0.80 -11.06
CA ILE A 239 -0.85 2.08 -10.78
C ILE A 239 0.48 1.93 -10.04
N SER A 240 0.87 0.72 -9.63
CA SER A 240 2.18 0.47 -9.02
C SER A 240 3.31 1.00 -9.91
N PRO A 241 4.33 1.71 -9.37
CA PRO A 241 4.63 1.95 -7.95
C PRO A 241 3.90 3.15 -7.31
N TYR A 242 3.06 3.86 -8.04
CA TYR A 242 2.39 5.07 -7.56
C TYR A 242 1.14 4.75 -6.73
N HIS A 243 0.62 5.77 -6.01
CA HIS A 243 -0.73 5.74 -5.47
C HIS A 243 -1.38 7.13 -5.51
N HIS A 244 -2.71 7.18 -5.67
CA HIS A 244 -3.43 8.43 -5.49
C HIS A 244 -3.72 8.64 -4.01
N ARG A 245 -3.17 9.72 -3.43
CA ARG A 245 -3.28 9.98 -1.99
C ARG A 245 -4.73 10.12 -1.54
N LEU A 246 -5.56 10.81 -2.31
CA LEU A 246 -6.98 11.00 -2.00
C LEU A 246 -7.74 9.67 -2.02
N ASP A 247 -7.59 8.86 -3.08
CA ASP A 247 -8.16 7.52 -3.18
C ASP A 247 -7.79 6.63 -1.98
N TRP A 248 -6.51 6.67 -1.57
CA TRP A 248 -6.03 5.91 -0.41
C TRP A 248 -6.64 6.41 0.91
N LEU A 249 -6.77 7.73 1.09
CA LEU A 249 -7.41 8.31 2.28
C LEU A 249 -8.90 7.97 2.36
N MET A 250 -9.60 7.95 1.22
CA MET A 250 -11.00 7.55 1.15
C MET A 250 -11.23 6.10 1.56
N TRP A 251 -10.29 5.20 1.28
CA TRP A 251 -10.35 3.82 1.77
C TRP A 251 -10.33 3.76 3.30
N PHE A 252 -9.46 4.54 3.95
CA PHE A 252 -9.46 4.63 5.41
C PHE A 252 -10.74 5.26 5.97
N ALA A 253 -11.21 6.32 5.33
CA ALA A 253 -12.42 7.01 5.77
C ALA A 253 -13.65 6.11 5.77
N ALA A 254 -13.74 5.14 4.84
CA ALA A 254 -14.85 4.20 4.81
C ALA A 254 -14.95 3.29 6.04
N PHE A 255 -13.86 3.14 6.83
CA PHE A 255 -13.86 2.37 8.08
C PHE A 255 -14.22 3.20 9.31
N GLN A 256 -14.24 4.52 9.17
CA GLN A 256 -14.42 5.46 10.27
C GLN A 256 -15.60 6.38 9.98
N THR A 257 -15.95 7.24 10.94
CA THR A 257 -17.00 8.24 10.71
C THR A 257 -16.41 9.52 10.13
N TYR A 258 -17.26 10.38 9.56
CA TYR A 258 -16.82 11.65 8.98
C TYR A 258 -16.32 12.63 10.06
N GLU A 259 -16.72 12.47 11.32
CA GLU A 259 -16.21 13.25 12.45
C GLU A 259 -14.74 12.93 12.75
N HIS A 260 -14.29 11.70 12.48
CA HIS A 260 -12.86 11.34 12.57
C HIS A 260 -12.08 11.75 11.32
N ASN A 261 -12.78 12.05 10.22
CA ASN A 261 -12.22 12.37 8.90
C ASN A 261 -12.76 13.72 8.39
N GLU A 262 -12.61 14.77 9.20
CA GLU A 262 -13.20 16.09 8.95
C GLU A 262 -12.75 16.72 7.62
N TRP A 263 -11.60 16.30 7.10
CA TRP A 263 -11.11 16.68 5.78
C TRP A 263 -12.10 16.32 4.65
N ILE A 264 -12.97 15.32 4.83
CA ILE A 264 -14.02 14.98 3.87
C ILE A 264 -15.09 16.06 3.80
N ILE A 265 -15.43 16.67 4.94
CA ILE A 265 -16.38 17.78 4.98
C ILE A 265 -15.76 19.03 4.35
N HIS A 266 -14.45 19.24 4.57
CA HIS A 266 -13.71 20.27 3.84
C HIS A 266 -13.74 20.02 2.32
N LEU A 267 -13.51 18.78 1.88
CA LEU A 267 -13.61 18.38 0.48
C LEU A 267 -15.02 18.60 -0.07
N ALA A 268 -16.08 18.26 0.66
CA ALA A 268 -17.46 18.51 0.25
C ALA A 268 -17.73 20.01 0.00
N GLY A 269 -17.22 20.89 0.88
CA GLY A 269 -17.29 22.35 0.66
C GLY A 269 -16.55 22.79 -0.61
N LYS A 270 -15.39 22.19 -0.90
CA LYS A 270 -14.64 22.44 -2.15
C LYS A 270 -15.38 21.95 -3.39
N LEU A 271 -16.09 20.82 -3.32
CA LEU A 271 -16.92 20.31 -4.41
C LEU A 271 -18.15 21.21 -4.67
N LEU A 272 -18.78 21.73 -3.61
CA LEU A 272 -19.87 22.73 -3.72
C LEU A 272 -19.41 24.00 -4.44
N ALA A 273 -18.16 24.42 -4.23
CA ALA A 273 -17.55 25.56 -4.92
C ALA A 273 -16.97 25.23 -6.30
N ASN A 274 -17.02 23.96 -6.72
CA ASN A 274 -16.42 23.51 -7.97
C ASN A 274 -14.92 23.88 -8.07
N ASP A 275 -14.20 23.82 -6.94
CA ASP A 275 -12.80 24.22 -6.82
C ASP A 275 -11.88 23.38 -7.72
N ALA A 276 -11.16 24.06 -8.64
CA ALA A 276 -10.37 23.39 -9.67
C ALA A 276 -9.26 22.48 -9.10
N GLN A 277 -8.64 22.86 -7.97
CA GLN A 277 -7.58 22.07 -7.35
C GLN A 277 -8.12 20.78 -6.75
N ALA A 278 -9.22 20.86 -5.99
CA ALA A 278 -9.88 19.69 -5.44
C ALA A 278 -10.39 18.75 -6.53
N LEU A 279 -10.99 19.29 -7.59
CA LEU A 279 -11.49 18.51 -8.71
C LEU A 279 -10.38 17.84 -9.52
N SER A 280 -9.18 18.42 -9.58
CA SER A 280 -8.01 17.81 -10.25
C SER A 280 -7.57 16.46 -9.62
N LEU A 281 -7.99 16.21 -8.37
CA LEU A 281 -7.74 14.96 -7.66
C LEU A 281 -8.72 13.85 -8.05
N LEU A 282 -9.86 14.21 -8.65
CA LEU A 282 -10.90 13.28 -9.09
C LEU A 282 -10.69 12.91 -10.57
N ALA A 283 -11.33 11.81 -11.00
CA ALA A 283 -11.38 11.40 -12.40
C ALA A 283 -12.60 11.97 -13.13
N LEU A 284 -13.74 12.07 -12.46
CA LEU A 284 -14.97 12.62 -13.03
C LEU A 284 -15.59 13.64 -12.09
N ASN A 285 -15.83 14.83 -12.63
CA ASN A 285 -16.76 15.80 -12.07
C ASN A 285 -18.06 15.76 -12.87
N PRO A 286 -19.19 15.30 -12.31
CA PRO A 286 -20.45 15.31 -13.05
C PRO A 286 -20.87 16.74 -13.43
N PHE A 287 -20.51 17.76 -12.64
CA PHE A 287 -20.89 19.16 -12.89
C PHE A 287 -19.91 19.93 -13.80
N ALA A 288 -18.97 19.25 -14.44
CA ALA A 288 -18.06 19.88 -15.39
C ALA A 288 -18.83 20.58 -16.53
N GLY A 289 -18.54 21.85 -16.77
CA GLY A 289 -19.25 22.68 -17.77
C GLY A 289 -20.69 23.04 -17.41
N ARG A 290 -21.14 22.75 -16.17
CA ARG A 290 -22.47 23.09 -15.64
C ARG A 290 -22.32 23.97 -14.39
N ALA A 291 -23.45 24.49 -13.91
CA ALA A 291 -23.48 25.15 -12.60
C ALA A 291 -23.03 24.15 -11.49
N PRO A 292 -22.31 24.62 -10.46
CA PRO A 292 -21.92 23.79 -9.31
C PRO A 292 -23.13 23.14 -8.63
N PRO A 293 -22.95 22.00 -7.95
CA PRO A 293 -24.04 21.38 -7.20
C PRO A 293 -24.52 22.30 -6.08
N ARG A 294 -25.83 22.26 -5.79
CA ARG A 294 -26.43 22.97 -4.64
C ARG A 294 -26.22 22.21 -3.34
N TRP A 295 -26.11 20.90 -3.44
CA TRP A 295 -25.93 20.00 -2.30
C TRP A 295 -24.90 18.93 -2.63
N VAL A 296 -24.08 18.59 -1.64
CA VAL A 296 -23.17 17.44 -1.69
C VAL A 296 -23.46 16.52 -0.51
N ARG A 297 -23.47 15.21 -0.75
CA ARG A 297 -23.64 14.20 0.31
C ARG A 297 -22.61 13.09 0.17
N GLY A 298 -22.43 12.33 1.25
CA GLY A 298 -21.65 11.10 1.25
C GLY A 298 -22.57 9.92 1.45
N GLU A 299 -22.50 8.93 0.56
CA GLU A 299 -23.25 7.69 0.68
C GLU A 299 -22.32 6.52 0.94
N HIS A 300 -22.72 5.63 1.85
CA HIS A 300 -21.94 4.46 2.23
C HIS A 300 -22.47 3.22 1.53
N TYR A 301 -21.58 2.51 0.85
CA TYR A 301 -21.90 1.32 0.09
C TYR A 301 -20.99 0.16 0.49
N ARG A 302 -21.54 -1.05 0.49
CA ARG A 302 -20.74 -2.28 0.47
C ARG A 302 -20.50 -2.67 -0.96
N TYR A 303 -19.23 -2.83 -1.32
CA TYR A 303 -18.79 -3.31 -2.63
C TYR A 303 -18.38 -4.78 -2.53
N LYS A 304 -18.59 -5.52 -3.62
CA LYS A 304 -18.00 -6.84 -3.85
C LYS A 304 -17.57 -6.96 -5.30
N PHE A 305 -16.56 -7.78 -5.56
CA PHE A 305 -16.24 -8.17 -6.92
C PHE A 305 -17.42 -8.94 -7.53
N SER A 306 -17.70 -8.66 -8.80
CA SER A 306 -18.52 -9.57 -9.59
C SER A 306 -17.82 -10.92 -9.71
N ARG A 307 -18.58 -11.99 -9.98
CA ARG A 307 -18.02 -13.31 -10.24
C ARG A 307 -17.65 -13.43 -11.73
N PRO A 308 -16.41 -13.80 -12.10
CA PRO A 308 -16.05 -14.14 -13.47
C PRO A 308 -17.00 -15.19 -14.04
N GLY A 309 -17.48 -14.98 -15.27
CA GLY A 309 -18.48 -15.85 -15.91
C GLY A 309 -19.90 -15.76 -15.33
N GLY A 310 -20.13 -14.94 -14.31
CA GLY A 310 -21.47 -14.68 -13.76
C GLY A 310 -22.24 -13.61 -14.55
N THR A 311 -23.52 -13.45 -14.22
CA THR A 311 -24.44 -12.50 -14.89
C THR A 311 -23.93 -11.07 -14.90
N HIS A 312 -23.49 -10.55 -13.75
CA HIS A 312 -22.95 -9.19 -13.63
C HIS A 312 -21.70 -8.98 -14.49
N ALA A 313 -20.79 -9.97 -14.52
CA ALA A 313 -19.59 -9.88 -15.35
C ALA A 313 -19.92 -9.92 -16.85
N ALA A 314 -20.94 -10.68 -17.25
CA ALA A 314 -21.44 -10.69 -18.63
C ALA A 314 -22.03 -9.31 -19.05
N GLU A 315 -22.57 -8.54 -18.11
CA GLU A 315 -22.99 -7.14 -18.33
C GLU A 315 -21.83 -6.12 -18.31
N GLY A 316 -20.59 -6.60 -18.18
CA GLY A 316 -19.37 -5.78 -18.10
C GLY A 316 -19.14 -5.14 -16.73
N LYS A 317 -19.86 -5.55 -15.68
CA LYS A 317 -19.61 -5.07 -14.32
C LYS A 317 -18.44 -5.83 -13.70
N TRP A 318 -17.51 -5.09 -13.10
CA TRP A 318 -16.42 -5.60 -12.26
C TRP A 318 -16.80 -5.62 -10.78
N TRP A 319 -17.77 -4.79 -10.41
CA TRP A 319 -18.23 -4.61 -9.04
C TRP A 319 -19.75 -4.75 -8.95
N ILE A 320 -20.20 -5.18 -7.79
CA ILE A 320 -21.58 -5.06 -7.33
C ILE A 320 -21.58 -4.23 -6.05
N ARG A 321 -22.56 -3.34 -5.89
CA ARG A 321 -22.69 -2.51 -4.69
C ARG A 321 -24.07 -2.62 -4.06
N LYS A 322 -24.12 -2.59 -2.73
CA LYS A 322 -25.34 -2.48 -1.93
C LYS A 322 -25.24 -1.25 -1.04
N ARG A 323 -26.24 -0.37 -1.08
CA ARG A 323 -26.30 0.81 -0.20
C ARG A 323 -26.45 0.36 1.26
N LEU A 324 -25.60 0.89 2.13
CA LEU A 324 -25.68 0.69 3.58
C LEU A 324 -26.46 1.81 4.25
N GLY A 325 -26.24 3.05 3.81
CA GLY A 325 -26.89 4.24 4.37
C GLY A 325 -26.11 5.51 4.07
N PRO A 326 -26.56 6.67 4.59
CA PRO A 326 -25.81 7.91 4.48
C PRO A 326 -24.51 7.83 5.29
N TYR A 327 -23.42 8.33 4.73
CA TYR A 327 -22.16 8.53 5.45
C TYR A 327 -22.14 9.90 6.13
N PHE A 328 -22.53 10.96 5.41
CA PHE A 328 -22.86 12.28 5.96
C PHE A 328 -24.07 12.86 5.20
N PRO A 329 -24.90 13.71 5.83
CA PRO A 329 -26.15 14.19 5.22
C PRO A 329 -25.89 15.09 4.02
N PRO A 330 -26.92 15.43 3.21
CA PRO A 330 -26.82 16.52 2.25
C PRO A 330 -26.38 17.82 2.92
N LEU A 331 -25.30 18.41 2.43
CA LEU A 331 -24.72 19.65 2.91
C LEU A 331 -24.81 20.70 1.80
N SER A 332 -25.26 21.90 2.17
CA SER A 332 -25.18 23.10 1.35
C SER A 332 -24.06 24.02 1.87
N PHE A 333 -23.79 25.09 1.12
CA PHE A 333 -22.91 26.17 1.58
C PHE A 333 -23.35 26.76 2.92
N GLN A 334 -24.65 26.97 3.13
CA GLN A 334 -25.16 27.58 4.36
C GLN A 334 -24.88 26.71 5.58
N ASP A 335 -25.07 25.40 5.45
CA ASP A 335 -24.82 24.42 6.52
C ASP A 335 -23.34 24.40 6.92
N LEU A 336 -22.44 24.55 5.94
CA LEU A 336 -21.00 24.47 6.16
C LEU A 336 -20.37 25.75 6.70
N LYS A 337 -21.07 26.88 6.67
CA LYS A 337 -20.52 28.19 7.09
C LYS A 337 -20.04 28.19 8.54
N GLY A 338 -20.83 27.64 9.46
CA GLY A 338 -20.45 27.53 10.87
C GLY A 338 -19.28 26.57 11.08
N TYR A 339 -19.29 25.44 10.37
CA TYR A 339 -18.26 24.40 10.49
C TYR A 339 -16.89 24.86 9.97
N PHE A 340 -16.84 25.53 8.81
CA PHE A 340 -15.59 26.08 8.29
C PHE A 340 -15.02 27.18 9.20
N ARG A 341 -15.91 28.04 9.75
CA ARG A 341 -15.48 29.11 10.66
C ARG A 341 -14.87 28.56 11.95
N SER A 342 -15.44 27.50 12.54
CA SER A 342 -14.93 26.94 13.80
C SER A 342 -13.57 26.26 13.65
N ARG A 343 -13.19 25.87 12.42
CA ARG A 343 -11.88 25.26 12.10
C ARG A 343 -10.90 26.21 11.43
N GLU A 344 -11.24 27.50 11.35
CA GLU A 344 -10.41 28.53 10.71
C GLU A 344 -10.04 28.17 9.26
N TRP A 345 -10.92 27.43 8.57
CA TRP A 345 -10.71 27.06 7.18
C TRP A 345 -11.18 28.15 6.22
N PRO A 346 -10.47 28.38 5.10
CA PRO A 346 -10.92 29.30 4.07
C PRO A 346 -12.30 28.88 3.55
N TYR A 347 -13.29 29.76 3.70
CA TYR A 347 -14.64 29.45 3.25
C TYR A 347 -14.67 29.35 1.72
N PRO A 348 -15.15 28.23 1.15
CA PRO A 348 -15.13 27.99 -0.28
C PRO A 348 -16.07 28.96 -0.98
N LYS A 349 -15.57 29.62 -2.03
CA LYS A 349 -16.35 30.54 -2.88
C LYS A 349 -16.48 29.90 -4.27
N PRO A 350 -17.66 29.90 -4.88
CA PRO A 350 -17.79 29.51 -6.28
C PRO A 350 -16.87 30.38 -7.14
N GLU A 351 -16.08 29.76 -8.02
CA GLU A 351 -15.31 30.46 -9.06
C GLU A 351 -16.21 30.98 -10.19
#